data_AF-A0A5C9CIN6-F1
#
_entry.id   AF-A0A5C9CIN6-F1
#
_cell.length_a   1.000
_cell.length_b   1.000
_cell.length_c   1.000
_cell.angle_alpha   90.00
_cell.angle_beta   90.00
_cell.angle_gamma   90.00
#
_symmetry.space_group_name_H-M   'P 1'
#
loop_
_entity.id
_entity.type
_entity.pdbx_description
1 polymer ?
#
loop_
_entity_poly.entity_id
_entity_poly.type
_entity_poly.pdbx_seq_one_letter_code
_entity_poly.pdbx_strand_id
1 'polypeptide(L)'
;MAANWGNCVVIKLYEGRFAMVAHLKPGSVVVAPGAWVQPGDVLGTCGNSGRSPQPHIHLHVQTSDEPGSPTAAFLLSSVMLTEPGQEARYELAVVPPESSTVVTALDGHARPFYLLAGRGLCYTVARNEQLQNWSLHCEVDLQGRMTLVSSLGARCVAESTWAVFSCYERNAVADPFFDLWLLACGYMPASIHVTRWQDRCTPARLLPMATAQWTARLLWPWATFASSAHQRRWDEQWQCWQQDALHTQSFTGLALSTQARIAPQVGCTALSAQAGPDRYILQATHMFQKADMGVPGWEVGL
;
A
#
# COMPACT_ATOMS: atom_id res chain seq x y z
N MET A 1 -7.66 37.58 -19.29
CA MET A 1 -6.82 36.46 -18.81
C MET A 1 -7.57 35.12 -18.68
N ALA A 2 -8.90 35.10 -18.44
CA ALA A 2 -9.71 33.88 -18.34
C ALA A 2 -9.83 32.99 -19.61
N ALA A 3 -9.35 33.45 -20.78
CA ALA A 3 -9.60 32.75 -22.05
C ALA A 3 -8.74 31.50 -22.28
N ASN A 4 -7.57 31.37 -21.63
CA ASN A 4 -6.66 30.25 -21.89
C ASN A 4 -7.16 28.94 -21.26
N TRP A 5 -7.64 28.99 -20.02
CA TRP A 5 -7.93 27.80 -19.22
C TRP A 5 -9.35 27.25 -19.41
N GLY A 6 -10.26 28.06 -19.95
CA GLY A 6 -11.66 27.67 -20.09
C GLY A 6 -12.33 27.48 -18.73
N ASN A 7 -13.29 26.55 -18.66
CA ASN A 7 -13.87 26.15 -17.38
C ASN A 7 -12.83 25.35 -16.59
N CYS A 8 -12.59 25.80 -15.37
CA CYS A 8 -11.62 25.20 -14.48
C CYS A 8 -12.14 25.17 -13.04
N VAL A 9 -11.57 24.27 -12.26
CA VAL A 9 -11.73 24.20 -10.81
C VAL A 9 -10.35 24.38 -10.20
N VAL A 10 -10.23 25.32 -9.27
CA VAL A 10 -9.00 25.57 -8.50
C VAL A 10 -9.25 25.11 -7.08
N ILE A 11 -8.45 24.15 -6.62
CA ILE A 11 -8.60 23.49 -5.32
C ILE A 11 -7.45 23.92 -4.42
N LYS A 12 -7.78 24.54 -3.28
CA LYS A 12 -6.79 24.85 -2.25
C LYS A 12 -6.33 23.57 -1.56
N LEU A 13 -5.03 23.32 -1.57
CA LEU A 13 -4.38 22.21 -0.88
C LEU A 13 -3.98 22.62 0.55
N TYR A 14 -3.83 21.63 1.43
CA TYR A 14 -3.50 21.84 2.85
C TYR A 14 -2.16 22.59 3.06
N GLU A 15 -1.22 22.42 2.13
CA GLU A 15 0.10 23.06 2.12
C GLU A 15 0.10 24.52 1.62
N GLY A 16 -1.08 25.11 1.39
CA GLY A 16 -1.21 26.49 0.93
C GLY A 16 -0.97 26.69 -0.58
N ARG A 17 -0.87 25.60 -1.34
CA ARG A 17 -0.83 25.61 -2.82
C ARG A 17 -2.20 25.36 -3.42
N PHE A 18 -2.33 25.48 -4.74
CA PHE A 18 -3.60 25.34 -5.44
C PHE A 18 -3.47 24.40 -6.64
N ALA A 19 -4.26 23.33 -6.68
CA ALA A 19 -4.35 22.44 -7.84
C ALA A 19 -5.42 22.96 -8.81
N MET A 20 -5.06 23.18 -10.08
CA MET A 20 -5.99 23.60 -11.11
C MET A 20 -6.30 22.44 -12.05
N VAL A 21 -7.58 22.16 -12.24
CA VAL A 21 -8.11 21.24 -13.25
C VAL A 21 -8.86 22.07 -14.28
N ALA A 22 -8.40 22.08 -15.53
CA ALA A 22 -8.88 22.97 -16.59
C ALA A 22 -9.36 22.24 -17.84
N HIS A 23 -9.90 23.01 -18.79
CA HIS A 23 -10.55 22.55 -20.02
C HIS A 23 -11.81 21.71 -19.79
N LEU A 24 -12.49 21.87 -18.66
CA LEU A 24 -13.73 21.15 -18.36
C LEU A 24 -14.84 21.52 -19.35
N LYS A 25 -15.75 20.59 -19.62
CA LYS A 25 -16.90 20.82 -20.51
C LYS A 25 -17.78 21.96 -19.97
N PRO A 26 -18.23 22.92 -20.79
CA PRO A 26 -19.17 23.95 -20.36
C PRO A 26 -20.42 23.36 -19.71
N GLY A 27 -20.79 23.87 -18.54
CA GLY A 27 -21.93 23.40 -17.76
C GLY A 27 -21.75 22.04 -17.08
N SER A 28 -20.54 21.45 -17.06
CA SER A 28 -20.29 20.16 -16.40
C SER A 28 -19.72 20.26 -14.99
N VAL A 29 -19.28 21.44 -14.56
CA VAL A 29 -18.74 21.63 -13.21
C VAL A 29 -19.88 21.49 -12.20
N VAL A 30 -19.73 20.55 -11.26
CA VAL A 30 -20.76 20.23 -10.25
C VAL A 30 -20.43 20.75 -8.85
N VAL A 31 -19.29 21.40 -8.69
CA VAL A 31 -18.83 21.99 -7.43
C VAL A 31 -18.95 23.52 -7.46
N ALA A 32 -19.11 24.13 -6.29
CA ALA A 32 -19.20 25.57 -6.12
C ALA A 32 -17.98 26.12 -5.36
N PRO A 33 -17.59 27.40 -5.56
CA PRO A 33 -16.55 28.04 -4.77
C PRO A 33 -16.84 27.93 -3.26
N GLY A 34 -15.82 27.56 -2.49
CA GLY A 34 -15.94 27.33 -1.05
C GLY A 34 -16.40 25.92 -0.64
N ALA A 35 -16.78 25.07 -1.61
CA ALA A 35 -17.05 23.66 -1.32
C ALA A 35 -15.77 22.91 -0.93
N TRP A 36 -15.90 22.04 0.06
CA TRP A 36 -14.88 21.04 0.37
C TRP A 36 -15.00 19.87 -0.60
N VAL A 37 -13.87 19.38 -1.07
CA VAL A 37 -13.78 18.21 -1.95
C VAL A 37 -12.83 17.18 -1.35
N GLN A 38 -13.12 15.90 -1.61
CA GLN A 38 -12.33 14.76 -1.19
C GLN A 38 -11.82 13.97 -2.41
N PRO A 39 -10.73 13.19 -2.27
CA PRO A 39 -10.32 12.27 -3.32
C PRO A 39 -11.47 11.36 -3.74
N GLY A 40 -11.75 11.32 -5.05
CA GLY A 40 -12.87 10.56 -5.63
C GLY A 40 -14.10 11.39 -5.97
N ASP A 41 -14.22 12.62 -5.46
CA ASP A 41 -15.32 13.50 -5.81
C ASP A 41 -15.25 13.91 -7.29
N VAL A 42 -16.43 13.89 -7.94
CA VAL A 42 -16.56 14.35 -9.32
C VAL A 42 -16.52 15.88 -9.32
N LEU A 43 -15.56 16.46 -10.05
CA LEU A 43 -15.48 17.92 -10.23
C LEU A 43 -16.25 18.40 -11.46
N GLY A 44 -16.26 17.58 -12.51
CA GLY A 44 -16.92 17.83 -13.78
C GLY A 44 -16.45 16.83 -14.85
N THR A 45 -16.89 17.03 -16.09
CA THR A 45 -16.52 16.15 -17.21
C THR A 45 -15.45 16.77 -18.11
N CYS A 46 -14.58 15.92 -18.65
CA CYS A 46 -13.57 16.28 -19.64
C CYS A 46 -14.20 17.02 -20.83
N GLY A 47 -13.53 18.06 -21.30
CA GLY A 47 -13.98 18.87 -22.42
C GLY A 47 -12.79 19.52 -23.12
N ASN A 48 -13.08 20.61 -23.82
CA ASN A 48 -12.12 21.37 -24.62
C ASN A 48 -12.41 22.89 -24.53
N SER A 49 -12.91 23.36 -23.38
CA SER A 49 -13.17 24.80 -23.22
C SER A 49 -11.86 25.60 -23.09
N GLY A 50 -11.88 26.87 -23.51
CA GLY A 50 -10.70 27.72 -23.53
C GLY A 50 -9.78 27.41 -24.72
N ARG A 51 -8.47 27.57 -24.53
CA ARG A 51 -7.45 27.32 -25.58
C ARG A 51 -7.07 25.83 -25.60
N SER A 52 -8.02 24.98 -26.01
CA SER A 52 -7.87 23.53 -26.06
C SER A 52 -8.31 23.00 -27.43
N PRO A 53 -7.38 22.60 -28.33
CA PRO A 53 -7.73 22.19 -29.69
C PRO A 53 -8.48 20.85 -29.76
N GLN A 54 -8.36 20.01 -28.72
CA GLN A 54 -8.99 18.70 -28.63
C GLN A 54 -9.39 18.40 -27.18
N PRO A 55 -10.40 17.54 -26.92
CA PRO A 55 -10.80 17.20 -25.56
C PRO A 55 -9.68 16.55 -24.74
N HIS A 56 -9.31 17.19 -23.62
CA HIS A 56 -8.34 16.68 -22.64
C HIS A 56 -8.46 17.45 -21.33
N ILE A 57 -7.85 16.93 -20.26
CA ILE A 57 -7.70 17.64 -18.99
C ILE A 57 -6.31 18.25 -18.90
N HIS A 58 -6.24 19.52 -18.52
CA HIS A 58 -5.00 20.15 -18.07
C HIS A 58 -4.99 20.18 -16.54
N LEU A 59 -3.90 19.71 -15.94
CA LEU A 59 -3.69 19.66 -14.50
C LEU A 59 -2.33 20.30 -14.16
N HIS A 60 -2.32 21.20 -13.19
CA HIS A 60 -1.08 21.66 -12.56
C HIS A 60 -1.32 22.14 -11.12
N VAL A 61 -0.22 22.41 -10.40
CA VAL A 61 -0.26 23.11 -9.11
C VAL A 61 0.36 24.49 -9.26
N GLN A 62 -0.23 25.51 -8.62
CA GLN A 62 0.16 26.92 -8.67
C GLN A 62 0.22 27.55 -7.27
N THR A 63 0.87 28.71 -7.15
CA THR A 63 1.16 29.38 -5.86
C THR A 63 0.04 30.24 -5.28
N SER A 64 -0.99 30.59 -6.07
CA SER A 64 -2.18 31.30 -5.60
C SER A 64 -3.45 30.73 -6.25
N ASP A 65 -4.63 31.24 -5.87
CA ASP A 65 -5.92 30.85 -6.42
C ASP A 65 -6.23 31.48 -7.80
N GLU A 66 -5.45 32.46 -8.25
CA GLU A 66 -5.65 33.12 -9.54
C GLU A 66 -5.15 32.24 -10.70
N PRO A 67 -6.00 31.87 -11.69
CA PRO A 67 -5.59 31.04 -12.82
C PRO A 67 -4.45 31.68 -13.64
N GLY A 68 -3.35 30.94 -13.81
CA GLY A 68 -2.15 31.41 -14.52
C GLY A 68 -1.06 31.97 -13.61
N SER A 69 -1.21 31.79 -12.30
CA SER A 69 -0.16 32.06 -11.32
C SER A 69 1.06 31.13 -11.51
N PRO A 70 2.23 31.48 -10.95
CA PRO A 70 3.42 30.65 -11.04
C PRO A 70 3.15 29.20 -10.65
N THR A 71 3.59 28.26 -11.49
CA THR A 71 3.44 26.83 -11.22
C THR A 71 4.42 26.37 -10.15
N ALA A 72 4.01 25.36 -9.40
CA ALA A 72 4.82 24.69 -8.40
C ALA A 72 4.92 23.20 -8.71
N ALA A 73 6.04 22.59 -8.30
CA ALA A 73 6.23 21.16 -8.42
C ALA A 73 5.21 20.39 -7.55
N PHE A 74 4.73 19.27 -8.07
CA PHE A 74 3.80 18.38 -7.38
C PHE A 74 4.12 16.92 -7.72
N LEU A 75 3.58 16.02 -6.90
CA LEU A 75 3.75 14.57 -7.04
C LEU A 75 2.38 13.95 -7.35
N LEU A 76 2.37 12.91 -8.17
CA LEU A 76 1.24 12.01 -8.25
C LEU A 76 1.37 10.95 -7.17
N SER A 77 0.30 10.78 -6.40
CA SER A 77 0.30 9.97 -5.19
C SER A 77 0.34 8.47 -5.45
N SER A 78 -0.39 7.97 -6.46
CA SER A 78 -0.40 6.54 -6.83
C SER A 78 -0.76 6.33 -8.29
N VAL A 79 0.18 5.81 -9.08
CA VAL A 79 0.01 5.65 -10.54
C VAL A 79 0.65 4.36 -11.05
N MET A 80 0.12 3.86 -12.17
CA MET A 80 0.85 3.00 -13.08
C MET A 80 1.55 3.88 -14.11
N LEU A 81 2.89 3.85 -14.11
CA LEU A 81 3.74 4.66 -14.97
C LEU A 81 4.39 3.78 -16.04
N THR A 82 4.29 4.21 -17.30
CA THR A 82 4.93 3.56 -18.44
C THR A 82 5.81 4.58 -19.17
N GLU A 83 7.11 4.34 -19.18
CA GLU A 83 8.06 5.11 -19.99
C GLU A 83 8.20 4.49 -21.40
N PRO A 84 8.58 5.28 -22.42
CA PRO A 84 8.83 4.75 -23.76
C PRO A 84 9.84 3.58 -23.75
N GLY A 85 9.40 2.42 -24.23
CA GLY A 85 10.22 1.21 -24.31
C GLY A 85 10.40 0.44 -22.98
N GLN A 86 9.71 0.84 -21.91
CA GLN A 86 9.73 0.15 -20.61
C GLN A 86 8.38 -0.48 -20.28
N GLU A 87 8.38 -1.49 -19.41
CA GLU A 87 7.15 -2.04 -18.84
C GLU A 87 6.50 -1.06 -17.86
N ALA A 88 5.17 -1.16 -17.73
CA ALA A 88 4.43 -0.39 -16.74
C ALA A 88 4.85 -0.78 -15.32
N ARG A 89 5.10 0.21 -14.47
CA ARG A 89 5.44 0.01 -13.05
C ARG A 89 4.57 0.84 -12.13
N TYR A 90 4.34 0.31 -10.93
CA TYR A 90 3.64 1.03 -9.89
C TYR A 90 4.57 1.98 -9.15
N GLU A 91 4.14 3.23 -8.99
CA GLU A 91 4.89 4.26 -8.28
C GLU A 91 4.01 5.01 -7.28
N LEU A 92 4.59 5.34 -6.13
CA LEU A 92 4.01 6.20 -5.11
C LEU A 92 4.75 7.53 -5.08
N ALA A 93 4.00 8.63 -4.90
CA ALA A 93 4.55 9.97 -4.71
C ALA A 93 5.66 10.32 -5.73
N VAL A 94 5.34 10.23 -7.02
CA VAL A 94 6.30 10.34 -8.12
C VAL A 94 6.08 11.62 -8.95
N VAL A 95 7.17 12.20 -9.46
CA VAL A 95 7.12 13.13 -10.61
C VAL A 95 7.30 12.28 -11.87
N PRO A 96 6.25 12.08 -12.69
CA PRO A 96 6.40 11.33 -13.94
C PRO A 96 7.45 11.98 -14.85
N PRO A 97 8.38 11.21 -15.44
CA PRO A 97 9.26 11.73 -16.48
C PRO A 97 8.46 12.26 -17.67
N GLU A 98 9.02 13.24 -18.38
CA GLU A 98 8.40 13.75 -19.59
C GLU A 98 8.17 12.62 -20.61
N SER A 99 7.06 12.70 -21.35
CA SER A 99 6.64 11.69 -22.33
C SER A 99 6.28 10.30 -21.74
N SER A 100 6.17 10.17 -20.42
CA SER A 100 5.59 8.97 -19.80
C SER A 100 4.06 8.94 -19.92
N THR A 101 3.50 7.74 -19.96
CA THR A 101 2.07 7.51 -19.83
C THR A 101 1.75 7.16 -18.38
N VAL A 102 0.74 7.82 -17.80
CA VAL A 102 0.25 7.52 -16.46
C VAL A 102 -1.18 7.03 -16.52
N VAL A 103 -1.48 5.98 -15.74
CA VAL A 103 -2.82 5.45 -15.55
C VAL A 103 -3.11 5.40 -14.06
N THR A 104 -4.38 5.59 -13.69
CA THR A 104 -4.82 5.43 -12.30
C THR A 104 -4.49 4.02 -11.80
N ALA A 105 -4.03 3.94 -10.54
CA ALA A 105 -3.81 2.68 -9.86
C ALA A 105 -5.00 2.29 -8.96
N LEU A 106 -6.16 2.96 -8.99
CA LEU A 106 -7.09 2.92 -7.84
C LEU A 106 -8.27 1.98 -7.91
N ASP A 107 -8.42 1.28 -9.02
CA ASP A 107 -9.57 0.40 -9.18
C ASP A 107 -9.37 -0.94 -8.45
N GLY A 108 -10.43 -1.36 -7.75
CA GLY A 108 -10.54 -2.58 -6.93
C GLY A 108 -9.64 -2.63 -5.69
N HIS A 109 -10.18 -3.13 -4.57
CA HIS A 109 -9.44 -3.21 -3.30
C HIS A 109 -8.91 -4.62 -3.02
N ALA A 110 -7.60 -4.73 -2.79
CA ALA A 110 -6.96 -5.88 -2.16
C ALA A 110 -6.41 -5.44 -0.81
N ARG A 111 -6.65 -6.23 0.26
CA ARG A 111 -6.13 -5.93 1.61
C ARG A 111 -5.61 -7.21 2.25
N PRO A 112 -4.38 -7.23 2.79
CA PRO A 112 -3.87 -8.40 3.50
C PRO A 112 -4.45 -8.49 4.91
N PHE A 113 -4.97 -7.39 5.45
CA PHE A 113 -5.55 -7.32 6.78
C PHE A 113 -6.59 -6.20 6.86
N TYR A 114 -7.68 -6.46 7.59
CA TYR A 114 -8.71 -5.46 7.87
C TYR A 114 -8.39 -4.73 9.17
N LEU A 115 -8.01 -3.46 9.08
CA LEU A 115 -7.64 -2.62 10.23
C LEU A 115 -8.88 -2.15 11.00
N LEU A 116 -9.48 -3.07 11.75
CA LEU A 116 -10.58 -2.83 12.68
C LEU A 116 -10.12 -3.20 14.09
N ALA A 117 -10.33 -2.31 15.05
CA ALA A 117 -9.91 -2.55 16.43
C ALA A 117 -10.53 -3.86 16.98
N GLY A 118 -9.70 -4.75 17.52
CA GLY A 118 -10.10 -6.06 18.03
C GLY A 118 -10.26 -7.16 16.97
N ARG A 119 -10.22 -6.83 15.68
CA ARG A 119 -10.29 -7.81 14.58
C ARG A 119 -8.96 -8.57 14.45
N GLY A 120 -9.03 -9.88 14.27
CA GLY A 120 -7.85 -10.72 14.15
C GLY A 120 -8.01 -11.96 13.28
N LEU A 121 -6.87 -12.58 12.99
CA LEU A 121 -6.73 -13.87 12.33
C LEU A 121 -5.88 -14.79 13.22
N CYS A 122 -6.36 -16.01 13.38
CA CYS A 122 -5.63 -17.10 14.01
C CYS A 122 -5.02 -17.99 12.93
N TYR A 123 -3.79 -18.44 13.16
CA TYR A 123 -3.04 -19.29 12.25
C TYR A 123 -2.52 -20.51 12.99
N THR A 124 -2.55 -21.66 12.29
CA THR A 124 -1.67 -22.78 12.59
C THR A 124 -0.38 -22.54 11.83
N VAL A 125 0.74 -22.48 12.54
CA VAL A 125 2.04 -22.24 11.94
C VAL A 125 2.94 -23.46 12.14
N ALA A 126 3.59 -23.87 11.06
CA ALA A 126 4.53 -24.99 11.01
C ALA A 126 5.94 -24.45 10.72
N ARG A 127 6.90 -24.80 11.57
CA ARG A 127 8.34 -24.63 11.31
C ARG A 127 9.00 -26.00 11.34
N ASN A 128 9.47 -26.48 10.19
CA ASN A 128 10.07 -27.83 10.06
C ASN A 128 9.21 -28.90 10.77
N GLU A 129 7.91 -28.94 10.46
CA GLU A 129 6.91 -29.87 11.01
C GLU A 129 6.45 -29.61 12.46
N GLN A 130 7.11 -28.71 13.20
CA GLN A 130 6.63 -28.30 14.52
C GLN A 130 5.46 -27.33 14.39
N LEU A 131 4.29 -27.75 14.88
CA LEU A 131 3.07 -26.97 14.86
C LEU A 131 2.91 -26.12 16.13
N GLN A 132 2.45 -24.90 15.95
CA GLN A 132 2.04 -24.01 17.03
C GLN A 132 0.94 -23.06 16.55
N ASN A 133 0.16 -22.55 17.50
CA ASN A 133 -0.85 -21.53 17.22
C ASN A 133 -0.21 -20.14 17.27
N TRP A 134 -0.57 -19.29 16.34
CA TRP A 134 -0.13 -17.89 16.30
C TRP A 134 -1.28 -17.03 15.82
N SER A 135 -1.53 -15.89 16.46
CA SER A 135 -2.55 -14.93 16.03
C SER A 135 -1.96 -13.56 15.73
N LEU A 136 -2.66 -12.83 14.87
CA LEU A 136 -2.41 -11.43 14.55
C LEU A 136 -3.72 -10.66 14.64
N HIS A 137 -3.77 -9.59 15.43
CA HIS A 137 -4.95 -8.75 15.54
C HIS A 137 -4.60 -7.26 15.52
N CYS A 138 -5.58 -6.43 15.18
CA CYS A 138 -5.45 -4.98 15.20
C CYS A 138 -5.93 -4.42 16.54
N GLU A 139 -5.19 -3.48 17.09
CA GLU A 139 -5.53 -2.66 18.26
C GLU A 139 -5.35 -1.18 17.91
N VAL A 140 -5.85 -0.30 18.77
CA VAL A 140 -5.59 1.14 18.69
C VAL A 140 -4.63 1.50 19.81
N ASP A 141 -3.51 2.14 19.47
CA ASP A 141 -2.55 2.61 20.48
C ASP A 141 -3.05 3.89 21.19
N LEU A 142 -2.30 4.37 22.18
CA LEU A 142 -2.65 5.57 22.95
C LEU A 142 -2.62 6.85 22.11
N GLN A 143 -2.01 6.83 20.91
CA GLN A 143 -2.02 7.94 19.96
C GLN A 143 -3.15 7.83 18.92
N GLY A 144 -4.01 6.81 19.02
CA GLY A 144 -5.10 6.58 18.08
C GLY A 144 -4.68 5.89 16.78
N ARG A 145 -3.46 5.33 16.71
CA ARG A 145 -2.94 4.64 15.52
C ARG A 145 -3.33 3.17 15.53
N MET A 146 -3.71 2.66 14.37
CA MET A 146 -3.95 1.23 14.18
C MET A 146 -2.63 0.47 14.29
N THR A 147 -2.59 -0.54 15.17
CA THR A 147 -1.40 -1.31 15.51
C THR A 147 -1.71 -2.79 15.35
N LEU A 148 -0.90 -3.50 14.56
CA LEU A 148 -0.96 -4.95 14.50
C LEU A 148 -0.16 -5.54 15.65
N VAL A 149 -0.74 -6.52 16.32
CA VAL A 149 -0.18 -7.16 17.51
C VAL A 149 -0.23 -8.67 17.32
N SER A 150 0.93 -9.31 17.45
CA SER A 150 1.04 -10.76 17.40
C SER A 150 0.82 -11.39 18.77
N SER A 151 0.41 -12.65 18.78
CA SER A 151 0.31 -13.48 19.99
C SER A 151 1.63 -13.60 20.79
N LEU A 152 2.79 -13.39 20.16
CA LEU A 152 4.10 -13.38 20.81
C LEU A 152 4.50 -12.00 21.36
N GLY A 153 3.59 -11.00 21.27
CA GLY A 153 3.80 -9.64 21.79
C GLY A 153 4.55 -8.70 20.84
N ALA A 154 4.85 -9.14 19.62
CA ALA A 154 5.42 -8.28 18.60
C ALA A 154 4.37 -7.32 18.04
N ARG A 155 4.81 -6.09 17.69
CA ARG A 155 3.91 -5.00 17.30
C ARG A 155 4.47 -4.16 16.17
N CYS A 156 3.60 -3.64 15.31
CA CYS A 156 3.92 -2.58 14.35
C CYS A 156 2.70 -1.68 14.12
N VAL A 157 2.94 -0.44 13.71
CA VAL A 157 1.87 0.42 13.21
C VAL A 157 1.47 -0.08 11.83
N ALA A 158 0.18 -0.04 11.52
CA ALA A 158 -0.34 -0.37 10.21
C ALA A 158 -1.31 0.71 9.72
N GLU A 159 -1.24 1.01 8.44
CA GLU A 159 -2.08 2.00 7.79
C GLU A 159 -2.61 1.42 6.48
N SER A 160 -3.88 1.70 6.18
CA SER A 160 -4.50 1.34 4.92
C SER A 160 -5.07 2.60 4.30
N THR A 161 -4.37 3.14 3.32
CA THR A 161 -4.88 4.24 2.48
C THR A 161 -5.60 3.67 1.27
N TRP A 162 -6.13 4.56 0.43
CA TRP A 162 -6.68 4.20 -0.88
C TRP A 162 -5.60 3.71 -1.86
N ALA A 163 -4.33 4.04 -1.63
CA ALA A 163 -3.21 3.70 -2.49
C ALA A 163 -2.45 2.45 -2.03
N VAL A 164 -2.19 2.35 -0.73
CA VAL A 164 -1.27 1.35 -0.16
C VAL A 164 -1.71 0.91 1.24
N PHE A 165 -1.53 -0.37 1.53
CA PHE A 165 -1.45 -0.93 2.87
C PHE A 165 0.03 -1.01 3.27
N SER A 166 0.38 -0.39 4.40
CA SER A 166 1.77 -0.30 4.86
C SER A 166 1.88 -0.54 6.35
N CYS A 167 2.90 -1.29 6.75
CA CYS A 167 3.28 -1.53 8.13
C CYS A 167 4.65 -0.90 8.41
N TYR A 168 4.79 -0.21 9.52
CA TYR A 168 6.03 0.47 9.92
C TYR A 168 6.19 0.47 11.44
N GLU A 169 7.33 0.95 11.94
CA GLU A 169 7.63 0.99 13.39
C GLU A 169 7.54 -0.39 14.09
N ARG A 170 7.93 -1.46 13.40
CA ARG A 170 8.02 -2.81 13.98
C ARG A 170 8.93 -2.80 15.21
N ASN A 171 8.45 -3.20 16.38
CA ASN A 171 9.24 -3.25 17.61
C ASN A 171 10.35 -4.34 17.56
N ALA A 172 11.13 -4.47 18.63
CA ALA A 172 12.27 -5.38 18.70
C ALA A 172 11.95 -6.79 19.23
N VAL A 173 10.70 -7.08 19.60
CA VAL A 173 10.28 -8.39 20.10
C VAL A 173 10.45 -9.44 18.99
N ALA A 174 11.17 -10.52 19.28
CA ALA A 174 11.43 -11.57 18.30
C ALA A 174 10.14 -12.33 17.96
N ASP A 175 9.74 -12.31 16.69
CA ASP A 175 8.61 -13.07 16.19
C ASP A 175 8.83 -13.35 14.69
N PRO A 176 9.43 -14.51 14.34
CA PRO A 176 9.73 -14.84 12.96
C PRO A 176 8.47 -15.01 12.10
N PHE A 177 7.34 -15.37 12.68
CA PHE A 177 6.07 -15.52 11.95
C PHE A 177 5.52 -14.15 11.57
N PHE A 178 5.59 -13.20 12.49
CA PHE A 178 5.19 -11.83 12.19
C PHE A 178 6.15 -11.17 11.19
N ASP A 179 7.46 -11.42 11.33
CA ASP A 179 8.45 -10.87 10.39
C ASP A 179 8.22 -11.41 8.96
N LEU A 180 7.91 -12.70 8.82
CA LEU A 180 7.50 -13.30 7.54
C LEU A 180 6.19 -12.70 7.01
N TRP A 181 5.20 -12.49 7.88
CA TRP A 181 3.94 -11.84 7.51
C TRP A 181 4.18 -10.42 7.00
N LEU A 182 5.07 -9.65 7.64
CA LEU A 182 5.45 -8.31 7.22
C LEU A 182 6.23 -8.31 5.90
N LEU A 183 7.12 -9.28 5.68
CA LEU A 183 7.80 -9.43 4.39
C LEU A 183 6.80 -9.74 3.27
N ALA A 184 5.86 -10.65 3.50
CA ALA A 184 4.92 -11.04 2.47
C ALA A 184 3.82 -9.99 2.24
N CYS A 185 3.33 -9.31 3.28
CA CYS A 185 2.10 -8.51 3.25
C CYS A 185 2.24 -7.08 3.81
N GLY A 186 3.36 -6.74 4.44
CA GLY A 186 3.54 -5.48 5.17
C GLY A 186 3.62 -4.23 4.29
N TYR A 187 3.83 -4.39 2.98
CA TYR A 187 3.76 -3.30 2.01
C TYR A 187 3.09 -3.78 0.73
N MET A 188 1.86 -3.34 0.51
CA MET A 188 1.03 -3.83 -0.59
C MET A 188 0.17 -2.72 -1.21
N PRO A 189 0.21 -2.52 -2.53
CA PRO A 189 -0.72 -1.64 -3.24
C PRO A 189 -2.17 -2.06 -3.00
N ALA A 190 -3.02 -1.10 -2.65
CA ALA A 190 -4.42 -1.34 -2.33
C ALA A 190 -5.28 -1.66 -3.57
N SER A 191 -4.84 -1.22 -4.75
CA SER A 191 -5.40 -1.57 -6.07
C SER A 191 -5.57 -3.07 -6.26
N ILE A 192 -6.35 -3.54 -7.24
CA ILE A 192 -6.21 -4.89 -7.85
C ILE A 192 -5.43 -4.90 -9.17
N HIS A 193 -5.33 -3.76 -9.86
CA HIS A 193 -4.63 -3.66 -11.15
C HIS A 193 -3.11 -3.70 -11.03
N VAL A 194 -2.57 -3.36 -9.86
CA VAL A 194 -1.13 -3.39 -9.61
C VAL A 194 -0.63 -4.82 -9.43
N THR A 195 -0.16 -5.47 -10.49
CA THR A 195 0.30 -6.87 -10.41
C THR A 195 1.76 -7.00 -9.99
N ARG A 196 2.55 -5.93 -10.05
CA ARG A 196 3.97 -5.92 -9.67
C ARG A 196 4.34 -4.60 -8.98
N TRP A 197 5.16 -4.67 -7.94
CA TRP A 197 5.72 -3.51 -7.25
C TRP A 197 7.05 -3.84 -6.57
N GLN A 198 7.78 -2.81 -6.15
CA GLN A 198 9.03 -2.93 -5.42
C GLN A 198 8.95 -2.18 -4.08
N ASP A 199 9.52 -2.76 -3.05
CA ASP A 199 9.86 -2.09 -1.80
C ASP A 199 11.39 -2.13 -1.62
N ARG A 200 12.03 -0.96 -1.59
CA ARG A 200 13.49 -0.86 -1.46
C ARG A 200 13.94 -0.57 -0.02
N CYS A 201 12.99 -0.40 0.90
CA CYS A 201 13.23 -0.02 2.28
C CYS A 201 12.74 -1.10 3.25
N THR A 202 12.63 -2.34 2.79
CA THR A 202 12.29 -3.47 3.65
C THR A 202 13.41 -3.69 4.68
N PRO A 203 13.16 -3.64 6.00
CA PRO A 203 14.23 -3.83 6.98
C PRO A 203 14.82 -5.24 6.89
N ALA A 204 16.12 -5.36 6.62
CA ALA A 204 16.82 -6.63 6.44
C ALA A 204 16.78 -7.51 7.71
N ARG A 205 16.56 -6.90 8.89
CA ARG A 205 16.35 -7.63 10.15
C ARG A 205 15.10 -8.52 10.16
N LEU A 206 14.14 -8.29 9.25
CA LEU A 206 12.94 -9.13 9.11
C LEU A 206 13.25 -10.45 8.42
N LEU A 207 14.38 -10.55 7.70
CA LEU A 207 14.80 -11.82 7.12
C LEU A 207 15.10 -12.80 8.28
N PRO A 208 14.44 -13.97 8.33
CA PRO A 208 14.61 -14.97 9.39
C PRO A 208 15.91 -15.78 9.18
N MET A 209 17.00 -15.10 8.84
CA MET A 209 18.31 -15.67 8.61
C MET A 209 19.28 -15.01 9.59
N ALA A 210 19.89 -15.80 10.48
CA ALA A 210 20.77 -15.27 11.52
C ALA A 210 21.90 -14.41 10.92
N THR A 211 22.47 -14.82 9.79
CA THR A 211 23.48 -14.07 9.05
C THR A 211 22.98 -12.71 8.58
N ALA A 212 21.78 -12.64 7.99
CA ALA A 212 21.20 -11.37 7.54
C ALA A 212 20.90 -10.41 8.70
N GLN A 213 20.38 -10.95 9.81
CA GLN A 213 20.07 -10.16 11.01
C GLN A 213 21.34 -9.63 11.68
N TRP A 214 22.38 -10.46 11.76
CA TRP A 214 23.68 -10.08 12.31
C TRP A 214 24.37 -9.01 11.46
N THR A 215 24.41 -9.17 10.14
CA THR A 215 25.04 -8.19 9.25
C THR A 215 24.28 -6.85 9.26
N ALA A 216 22.95 -6.88 9.28
CA ALA A 216 22.12 -5.67 9.39
C ALA A 216 22.40 -4.88 10.68
N ARG A 217 22.68 -5.57 11.79
CA ARG A 217 23.05 -4.93 13.07
C ARG A 217 24.48 -4.39 13.06
N LEU A 218 25.43 -5.18 12.56
CA LEU A 218 26.85 -4.85 12.58
C LEU A 218 27.18 -3.68 11.65
N LEU A 219 26.55 -3.65 10.47
CA LEU A 219 26.87 -2.69 9.40
C LEU A 219 25.81 -1.59 9.28
N TRP A 220 25.10 -1.29 10.37
CA TRP A 220 24.19 -0.15 10.42
C TRP A 220 24.98 1.16 10.19
N PRO A 221 24.54 2.07 9.28
CA PRO A 221 23.27 2.05 8.53
C PRO A 221 23.33 1.42 7.13
N TRP A 222 24.49 0.97 6.65
CA TRP A 222 24.73 0.56 5.26
C TRP A 222 24.11 -0.78 4.83
N ALA A 223 23.90 -1.75 5.73
CA ALA A 223 23.31 -3.06 5.40
C ALA A 223 21.87 -3.25 5.96
N THR A 224 21.21 -2.14 6.26
CA THR A 224 19.94 -2.09 6.98
C THR A 224 18.75 -2.61 6.18
N PHE A 225 18.78 -2.43 4.86
CA PHE A 225 17.63 -2.65 4.00
C PHE A 225 17.85 -3.82 3.03
N ALA A 226 16.75 -4.48 2.72
CA ALA A 226 16.59 -5.43 1.64
C ALA A 226 15.71 -4.79 0.56
N SER A 227 15.90 -5.22 -0.68
CA SER A 227 14.99 -4.95 -1.78
C SER A 227 14.02 -6.11 -1.91
N SER A 228 12.73 -5.81 -1.95
CA SER A 228 11.65 -6.77 -2.12
C SER A 228 10.96 -6.51 -3.45
N ALA A 229 10.96 -7.51 -4.33
CA ALA A 229 10.20 -7.48 -5.56
C ALA A 229 8.97 -8.35 -5.40
N HIS A 230 7.79 -7.77 -5.59
CA HIS A 230 6.51 -8.45 -5.40
C HIS A 230 5.79 -8.63 -6.73
N GLN A 231 5.11 -9.75 -6.86
CA GLN A 231 4.19 -10.04 -7.93
C GLN A 231 2.91 -10.65 -7.33
N ARG A 232 1.76 -10.31 -7.89
CA ARG A 232 0.50 -10.99 -7.55
C ARG A 232 -0.28 -11.41 -8.78
N ARG A 233 -1.11 -12.43 -8.59
CA ARG A 233 -2.05 -12.96 -9.56
C ARG A 233 -3.34 -13.38 -8.86
N TRP A 234 -4.45 -13.30 -9.57
CA TRP A 234 -5.71 -13.87 -9.10
C TRP A 234 -5.70 -15.38 -9.33
N ASP A 235 -6.09 -16.13 -8.32
CA ASP A 235 -6.31 -17.57 -8.39
C ASP A 235 -7.81 -17.85 -8.37
N GLU A 236 -8.33 -18.31 -9.51
CA GLU A 236 -9.76 -18.60 -9.69
C GLU A 236 -10.22 -19.82 -8.89
N GLN A 237 -9.35 -20.80 -8.64
CA GLN A 237 -9.73 -22.00 -7.91
C GLN A 237 -10.02 -21.67 -6.44
N TRP A 238 -9.18 -20.80 -5.86
CA TRP A 238 -9.27 -20.45 -4.44
C TRP A 238 -9.98 -19.11 -4.20
N GLN A 239 -10.39 -18.41 -5.26
CA GLN A 239 -11.00 -17.07 -5.22
C GLN A 239 -10.17 -16.11 -4.34
N CYS A 240 -8.85 -16.13 -4.53
CA CYS A 240 -7.91 -15.37 -3.72
C CYS A 240 -6.76 -14.82 -4.56
N TRP A 241 -6.11 -13.77 -4.05
CA TRP A 241 -4.87 -13.27 -4.62
C TRP A 241 -3.71 -14.13 -4.14
N GLN A 242 -2.96 -14.72 -5.06
CA GLN A 242 -1.64 -15.27 -4.76
C GLN A 242 -0.60 -14.18 -4.96
N GLN A 243 0.22 -13.95 -3.94
CA GLN A 243 1.27 -12.95 -3.91
C GLN A 243 2.61 -13.60 -3.63
N ASP A 244 3.53 -13.50 -4.57
CA ASP A 244 4.89 -14.02 -4.51
C ASP A 244 5.87 -12.85 -4.36
N ALA A 245 6.87 -12.98 -3.50
CA ALA A 245 7.88 -11.96 -3.31
C ALA A 245 9.27 -12.54 -3.14
N LEU A 246 10.27 -11.84 -3.70
CA LEU A 246 11.69 -12.12 -3.54
C LEU A 246 12.34 -10.96 -2.78
N HIS A 247 12.87 -11.25 -1.60
CA HIS A 247 13.53 -10.31 -0.71
C HIS A 247 15.03 -10.54 -0.74
N THR A 248 15.82 -9.57 -1.16
CA THR A 248 17.28 -9.68 -1.27
C THR A 248 17.97 -8.60 -0.45
N GLN A 249 18.79 -9.00 0.51
CA GLN A 249 19.62 -8.08 1.28
C GLN A 249 20.76 -7.55 0.39
N SER A 250 20.81 -6.23 0.18
CA SER A 250 21.70 -5.61 -0.82
C SER A 250 23.19 -5.88 -0.59
N PHE A 251 23.62 -6.00 0.66
CA PHE A 251 25.06 -6.17 1.00
C PHE A 251 25.54 -7.62 0.89
N THR A 252 24.75 -8.58 1.37
CA THR A 252 25.16 -10.00 1.47
C THR A 252 24.69 -10.84 0.30
N GLY A 253 23.71 -10.35 -0.48
CA GLY A 253 23.03 -11.13 -1.51
C GLY A 253 22.12 -12.23 -0.95
N LEU A 254 21.93 -12.31 0.37
CA LEU A 254 21.02 -13.27 0.98
C LEU A 254 19.59 -12.99 0.51
N ALA A 255 18.93 -14.04 0.03
CA ALA A 255 17.60 -13.95 -0.54
C ALA A 255 16.62 -14.88 0.18
N LEU A 256 15.38 -14.42 0.30
CA LEU A 256 14.24 -15.18 0.81
C LEU A 256 13.07 -15.01 -0.16
N SER A 257 12.42 -16.12 -0.50
CA SER A 257 11.13 -16.08 -1.20
C SER A 257 9.97 -16.26 -0.21
N THR A 258 8.92 -15.45 -0.35
CA THR A 258 7.66 -15.60 0.37
C THR A 258 6.52 -15.76 -0.62
N GLN A 259 5.50 -16.52 -0.23
CA GLN A 259 4.25 -16.67 -0.97
C GLN A 259 3.09 -16.53 0.01
N ALA A 260 2.16 -15.62 -0.28
CA ALA A 260 0.95 -15.40 0.50
C ALA A 260 -0.30 -15.61 -0.35
N ARG A 261 -1.38 -16.06 0.29
CA ARG A 261 -2.74 -16.09 -0.28
C ARG A 261 -3.60 -15.08 0.47
N ILE A 262 -4.21 -14.16 -0.26
CA ILE A 262 -5.00 -13.05 0.28
C ILE A 262 -6.43 -13.16 -0.26
N ALA A 263 -7.35 -13.60 0.60
CA ALA A 263 -8.77 -13.70 0.25
C ALA A 263 -9.45 -12.33 0.48
N PRO A 264 -10.21 -11.79 -0.51
CA PRO A 264 -10.73 -10.43 -0.45
C PRO A 264 -11.46 -10.08 0.85
N GLN A 265 -12.26 -10.97 1.44
CA GLN A 265 -13.07 -10.68 2.63
C GLN A 265 -12.40 -11.03 3.97
N VAL A 266 -11.25 -11.71 3.93
CA VAL A 266 -10.59 -12.25 5.11
C VAL A 266 -9.23 -11.59 5.34
N GLY A 267 -8.45 -11.43 4.28
CA GLY A 267 -7.05 -11.03 4.34
C GLY A 267 -6.11 -12.19 4.03
N CYS A 268 -4.91 -12.16 4.58
CA CYS A 268 -3.87 -13.18 4.38
C CYS A 268 -4.26 -14.51 5.04
N THR A 269 -4.75 -15.47 4.27
CA THR A 269 -5.23 -16.78 4.73
C THR A 269 -4.16 -17.85 4.73
N ALA A 270 -3.08 -17.67 3.97
CA ALA A 270 -1.94 -18.57 4.00
C ALA A 270 -0.66 -17.83 3.67
N LEU A 271 0.44 -18.29 4.25
CA LEU A 271 1.78 -17.80 3.95
C LEU A 271 2.77 -18.97 3.97
N SER A 272 3.71 -18.99 3.04
CA SER A 272 4.83 -19.91 3.09
C SER A 272 6.12 -19.22 2.72
N ALA A 273 7.22 -19.70 3.30
CA ALA A 273 8.56 -19.18 3.04
C ALA A 273 9.60 -20.27 3.28
N GLN A 274 10.72 -20.20 2.57
CA GLN A 274 11.86 -21.09 2.75
C GLN A 274 13.12 -20.27 3.04
N ALA A 275 13.60 -20.33 4.28
CA ALA A 275 14.77 -19.60 4.74
C ALA A 275 15.91 -20.58 5.06
N GLY A 276 16.74 -20.87 4.06
CA GLY A 276 17.79 -21.88 4.18
C GLY A 276 17.19 -23.27 4.45
N PRO A 277 17.57 -23.96 5.55
CA PRO A 277 16.98 -25.26 5.90
C PRO A 277 15.56 -25.14 6.48
N ASP A 278 15.16 -23.96 6.95
CA ASP A 278 13.89 -23.78 7.64
C ASP A 278 12.75 -23.53 6.66
N ARG A 279 11.71 -24.35 6.75
CA ARG A 279 10.45 -24.18 6.03
C ARG A 279 9.38 -23.66 6.97
N TYR A 280 8.74 -22.57 6.57
CA TYR A 280 7.65 -21.93 7.30
C TYR A 280 6.35 -22.07 6.50
N ILE A 281 5.28 -22.46 7.17
CA ILE A 281 3.92 -22.50 6.63
C ILE A 281 3.00 -21.91 7.69
N LEU A 282 2.23 -20.89 7.35
CA LEU A 282 1.18 -20.32 8.19
C LEU A 282 -0.13 -20.53 7.44
N GLN A 283 -1.11 -21.14 8.10
CA GLN A 283 -2.44 -21.35 7.54
C GLN A 283 -3.46 -20.76 8.51
N ALA A 284 -4.22 -19.77 8.05
CA ALA A 284 -5.28 -19.17 8.83
C ALA A 284 -6.38 -20.22 9.09
N THR A 285 -6.85 -20.28 10.32
CA THR A 285 -7.87 -21.25 10.76
C THR A 285 -9.18 -20.56 11.06
N HIS A 286 -9.13 -19.40 11.73
CA HIS A 286 -10.32 -18.66 12.13
C HIS A 286 -10.05 -17.16 12.09
N MET A 287 -11.10 -16.40 11.86
CA MET A 287 -11.16 -14.95 12.03
C MET A 287 -11.97 -14.62 13.28
N PHE A 288 -11.56 -13.60 14.01
CA PHE A 288 -12.22 -13.23 15.27
C PHE A 288 -12.34 -11.74 15.46
N GLN A 289 -13.22 -11.35 16.37
CA GLN A 289 -13.35 -10.01 16.92
C GLN A 289 -13.31 -10.12 18.44
N LYS A 290 -12.37 -9.41 19.08
CA LYS A 290 -12.34 -9.28 20.54
C LYS A 290 -13.63 -8.61 21.03
N ALA A 291 -14.12 -9.08 22.18
CA ALA A 291 -15.22 -8.43 22.88
C ALA A 291 -14.77 -7.04 23.37
N ASP A 292 -15.73 -6.11 23.43
CA ASP A 292 -15.56 -4.78 23.99
C ASP A 292 -16.81 -4.41 24.81
N MET A 293 -16.79 -3.28 25.50
CA MET A 293 -17.88 -2.79 26.33
C MET A 293 -19.19 -2.70 25.54
N GLY A 294 -20.11 -3.63 25.81
CA GLY A 294 -21.41 -3.71 25.15
C GLY A 294 -21.40 -4.39 23.77
N VAL A 295 -20.24 -4.86 23.29
CA VAL A 295 -20.10 -5.57 22.00
C VAL A 295 -19.54 -6.97 22.26
N PRO A 296 -20.32 -8.05 22.05
CA PRO A 296 -19.80 -9.40 22.23
C PRO A 296 -18.73 -9.70 21.17
N GLY A 297 -17.70 -10.44 21.59
CA GLY A 297 -16.73 -11.01 20.67
C GLY A 297 -17.35 -12.16 19.87
N TRP A 298 -16.72 -12.50 18.76
CA TRP A 298 -17.11 -13.64 17.93
C TRP A 298 -15.90 -14.25 17.23
N GLU A 299 -16.04 -15.49 16.80
CA GLU A 299 -15.05 -16.23 16.02
C GLU A 299 -15.75 -17.03 14.92
N VAL A 300 -15.15 -17.08 13.73
CA VAL A 300 -15.66 -17.79 12.54
C VAL A 300 -14.51 -18.56 11.89
N GLY A 301 -14.73 -19.84 11.59
CA GLY A 301 -13.75 -20.68 10.88
C GLY A 301 -13.61 -20.34 9.40
N LEU A 302 -12.43 -20.63 8.84
CA LEU A 302 -12.03 -20.35 7.45
C LEU A 302 -11.91 -21.62 6.62
#